data_AF-A0A438I0L0-F1
#
_entry.id   AF-A0A438I0L0-F1
#
_cell.length_a   1.000
_cell.length_b   1.000
_cell.length_c   1.000
_cell.angle_alpha   90.00
_cell.angle_beta   90.00
_cell.angle_gamma   90.00
#
_symmetry.space_group_name_H-M   'P 1'
#
loop_
_entity.id
_entity.type
_entity.pdbx_description
1 polymer ?
#
loop_
_entity_poly.entity_id
_entity_poly.type
_entity_poly.pdbx_seq_one_letter_code
_entity_poly.pdbx_strand_id
1 'polypeptide(L)' 'MGNGRSVKFWKDNWYGNFALCNSFPSLYAFASFKEAWVVELCDPSREEGVWSPSFSRPFNDWEVEEVERLL' A
#
# COMPACT_ATOMS: atom_id res chain seq x y z
N MET A 1 7.76 -21.62 6.80
CA MET A 1 8.12 -20.19 6.79
C MET A 1 7.32 -19.57 5.67
N GLY A 2 6.39 -18.66 6.00
CA GLY A 2 5.39 -18.17 5.07
C GLY A 2 6.04 -17.48 3.89
N ASN A 3 5.82 -18.02 2.69
CA ASN A 3 6.21 -17.37 1.45
C ASN A 3 5.49 -16.03 1.43
N GLY A 4 6.21 -14.90 1.46
CA GLY A 4 5.66 -13.53 1.41
C GLY A 4 4.92 -13.18 0.10
N ARG A 5 4.31 -14.17 -0.57
CA ARG A 5 3.65 -14.12 -1.87
C ARG A 5 2.11 -14.04 -1.76
N SER A 6 1.56 -13.75 -0.58
CA SER A 6 0.12 -13.78 -0.37
C SER A 6 -0.37 -12.71 0.62
N VAL A 7 0.27 -11.54 0.65
CA VAL A 7 -0.25 -10.39 1.40
C VAL A 7 -0.80 -9.38 0.41
N LYS A 8 -2.11 -9.13 0.48
CA LYS A 8 -2.77 -8.03 -0.24
C LYS A 8 -2.39 -6.72 0.42
N PHE A 9 -1.88 -5.79 -0.38
CA PHE A 9 -1.34 -4.54 0.13
C PHE A 9 -2.37 -3.77 0.97
N TRP A 10 -3.60 -3.61 0.48
CA TRP A 10 -4.59 -2.80 1.20
C TRP A 10 -5.41 -3.56 2.24
N LYS A 11 -5.70 -4.84 1.97
CA LYS A 11 -6.72 -5.61 2.69
C LYS A 11 -6.15 -6.51 3.77
N ASP A 12 -4.89 -6.89 3.66
CA ASP A 12 -4.29 -7.80 4.64
C ASP A 12 -3.62 -7.02 5.76
N ASN A 13 -3.47 -7.71 6.89
CA ASN A 13 -2.93 -7.15 8.11
C ASN A 13 -1.42 -6.91 7.99
N TRP A 14 -1.01 -5.70 8.32
CA TRP A 14 0.40 -5.31 8.41
C TRP A 14 0.92 -5.46 9.83
N TYR A 15 2.11 -4.90 10.11
CA TYR A 15 2.88 -5.03 11.36
C TYR A 15 2.17 -4.62 12.67
N GLY A 16 0.88 -4.23 12.61
CA GLY A 16 0.02 -3.92 13.75
C GLY A 16 -1.33 -4.65 13.78
N ASN A 17 -1.53 -5.70 12.98
CA ASN A 17 -2.83 -6.39 12.80
C ASN A 17 -3.96 -5.52 12.20
N PHE A 18 -3.63 -4.36 11.65
CA PHE A 18 -4.58 -3.53 10.92
C PHE A 18 -4.26 -3.57 9.43
N ALA A 19 -5.31 -3.64 8.62
CA ALA A 19 -5.22 -3.48 7.17
C ALA A 19 -5.01 -2.00 6.82
N LEU A 20 -4.21 -1.71 5.79
CA LEU A 20 -3.95 -0.32 5.36
C LEU A 20 -5.23 0.39 4.91
N CYS A 21 -6.25 -0.34 4.43
CA CYS A 21 -7.54 0.26 4.12
C CYS A 21 -8.26 0.84 5.35
N ASN A 22 -7.96 0.35 6.55
CA ASN A 22 -8.54 0.86 7.79
C ASN A 22 -7.71 2.02 8.37
N SER A 23 -6.37 1.95 8.23
CA SER A 23 -5.46 2.99 8.69
C SER A 23 -5.43 4.21 7.76
N PHE A 24 -5.59 3.99 6.45
CA PHE A 24 -5.52 5.00 5.39
C PHE A 24 -6.74 4.91 4.45
N PRO A 25 -7.96 5.15 4.97
CA PRO A 25 -9.19 5.02 4.19
C PRO A 25 -9.24 6.00 3.00
N SER A 26 -8.63 7.18 3.12
CA SER A 26 -8.53 8.15 2.03
C SER A 26 -7.72 7.57 0.88
N LEU A 27 -6.47 7.16 1.14
CA LEU A 27 -5.59 6.54 0.13
C LEU A 27 -6.25 5.32 -0.52
N TYR A 28 -6.92 4.48 0.28
CA TYR A 28 -7.65 3.32 -0.22
C TYR A 28 -8.81 3.69 -1.16
N ALA A 29 -9.49 4.82 -0.94
CA ALA A 29 -10.63 5.22 -1.76
C ALA A 29 -10.25 5.40 -3.23
N PHE A 30 -9.07 5.96 -3.50
CA PHE A 30 -8.56 6.26 -4.84
C PHE A 30 -7.34 5.39 -5.26
N ALA A 31 -7.01 4.35 -4.49
CA ALA A 31 -6.08 3.32 -4.93
C ALA A 31 -6.62 2.63 -6.19
N SER A 32 -5.80 2.59 -7.25
CA SER A 32 -6.14 1.94 -8.51
C SER A 32 -6.23 0.43 -8.35
N PHE A 33 -5.36 -0.16 -7.51
CA PHE A 33 -5.28 -1.60 -7.29
C PHE A 33 -5.53 -1.98 -5.83
N LYS A 34 -6.80 -2.02 -5.43
CA LYS A 34 -7.24 -2.36 -4.06
C LYS A 34 -6.98 -3.82 -3.67
N GLU A 35 -6.73 -4.68 -4.64
CA GLU A 35 -6.46 -6.11 -4.45
C GLU A 35 -5.04 -6.50 -4.84
N ALA A 36 -4.18 -5.53 -5.17
CA ALA A 36 -2.80 -5.80 -5.52
C ALA A 36 -2.06 -6.49 -4.38
N TRP A 37 -1.22 -7.44 -4.74
CA TRP A 37 -0.30 -8.09 -3.83
C TRP A 37 0.92 -7.19 -3.59
N VAL A 38 1.53 -7.28 -2.41
CA VAL A 38 2.77 -6.54 -2.11
C VAL A 38 3.84 -6.80 -3.16
N VAL A 39 3.93 -8.04 -3.67
CA VAL A 39 4.87 -8.43 -4.73
C VAL A 39 4.59 -7.79 -6.09
N GLU A 40 3.37 -7.36 -6.36
CA GLU A 40 3.01 -6.66 -7.59
C GLU A 40 3.30 -5.16 -7.50
N LEU A 41 3.32 -4.61 -6.29
CA LEU A 41 3.65 -3.21 -6.04
C LEU A 41 5.15 -3.00 -5.76
N CYS A 42 5.85 -4.04 -5.34
CA CYS A 42 7.29 -4.03 -5.11
C CYS A 42 8.01 -4.21 -6.44
N ASP A 43 8.80 -3.22 -6.83
CA ASP A 43 9.68 -3.33 -7.99
C ASP A 43 10.98 -4.02 -7.56
N PRO A 44 11.32 -5.22 -8.10
CA PRO A 44 12.55 -5.93 -7.73
C PRO A 44 13.83 -5.17 -8.11
N SER A 45 13.73 -4.10 -8.90
CA SER A 45 14.84 -3.20 -9.24
C SER A 45 15.00 -2.03 -8.28
N ARG A 46 14.01 -1.76 -7.41
CA ARG A 46 14.08 -0.73 -6.37
C ARG A 46 14.65 -1.32 -5.07
N GLU A 47 15.12 -0.44 -4.18
CA GLU A 47 15.56 -0.86 -2.85
C GLU A 47 14.48 -1.71 -2.15
N GLU A 48 14.94 -2.73 -1.44
CA GLU A 48 14.10 -3.70 -0.76
C GLU A 48 13.19 -2.98 0.25
N GLY A 49 11.88 -3.01 -0.01
CA GLY A 49 10.87 -2.35 0.82
C GLY A 49 10.14 -1.17 0.15
N VAL A 50 10.56 -0.73 -1.03
CA VAL A 50 9.89 0.36 -1.75
C VAL A 50 8.79 -0.20 -2.67
N TRP A 51 7.56 -0.29 -2.15
CA TRP A 51 6.36 -0.55 -2.95
C TRP A 51 5.80 0.77 -3.51
N SER A 52 5.23 0.73 -4.71
CA SER A 52 4.62 1.90 -5.37
C SER A 52 3.15 1.61 -5.71
N PRO A 53 2.20 2.00 -4.85
CA PRO A 53 0.79 1.86 -5.16
C PRO A 53 0.42 2.85 -6.26
N SER A 54 -0.33 2.40 -7.26
CA SER A 54 -0.90 3.30 -8.25
C SER A 54 -2.21 3.90 -7.73
N PHE A 55 -2.41 5.19 -7.98
CA PHE A 55 -3.58 5.94 -7.56
C PHE A 55 -4.28 6.57 -8.78
N SER A 56 -5.62 6.63 -8.74
CA SER A 56 -6.43 7.10 -9.87
C SER A 56 -6.38 8.61 -10.07
N ARG A 57 -5.89 9.35 -9.08
CA ARG A 57 -5.76 10.81 -9.10
C ARG A 57 -4.53 11.26 -8.30
N PRO A 58 -4.01 12.47 -8.53
CA PRO A 58 -3.05 13.09 -7.64
C PRO A 58 -3.62 13.27 -6.22
N PHE A 59 -2.71 13.30 -5.24
CA PHE A 59 -3.02 13.54 -3.83
C PHE A 59 -3.35 15.01 -3.58
N ASN A 60 -4.24 15.28 -2.62
CA ASN A 60 -4.39 16.61 -2.03
C ASN A 60 -3.28 16.84 -0.99
N ASP A 61 -3.04 18.09 -0.59
CA ASP A 61 -1.99 18.45 0.37
C ASP A 61 -2.10 17.69 1.71
N TRP A 62 -3.32 17.40 2.17
CA TRP A 62 -3.56 16.63 3.41
C TRP A 62 -3.39 15.10 3.24
N GLU A 63 -3.40 14.59 2.00
CA GLU A 63 -3.17 13.17 1.69
C GLU A 63 -1.68 12.87 1.52
N VAL A 64 -0.86 13.87 1.22
CA VAL A 64 0.59 13.72 1.10
C VAL A 64 1.19 13.24 2.42
N GLU A 65 0.77 13.81 3.56
CA GLU A 65 1.21 13.36 4.88
C GLU A 65 0.83 11.88 5.13
N GLU A 66 -0.34 11.44 4.65
CA GLU A 66 -0.73 10.02 4.76
C GLU A 66 0.17 9.11 3.92
N VAL A 67 0.59 9.56 2.73
CA VAL A 67 1.54 8.81 1.86
C VAL A 67 2.92 8.74 2.49
N GLU A 68 3.41 9.82 3.09
CA GLU A 68 4.68 9.84 3.82
C GLU A 68 4.67 8.95 5.07
N ARG A 69 3.51 8.80 5.72
CA ARG A 69 3.35 7.85 6.84
C ARG A 69 3.20 6.40 6.39
N LEU A 70 2.81 6.19 5.13
CA LEU A 70 2.65 4.89 4.54
C LEU A 70 4.02 4.33 4.11
N LEU A 71 4.84 5.14 3.42
CA LEU A 71 6.16 4.80 2.84
C LEU A 71 7.29 4.78 3.88
#